data_AF-A0A7K2MF81-F1
#
_entry.id   AF-A0A7K2MF81-F1
#
_cell.length_a   1.000
_cell.length_b   1.000
_cell.length_c   1.000
_cell.angle_alpha   90.00
_cell.angle_beta   90.00
_cell.angle_gamma   90.00
#
_symmetry.space_group_name_H-M   'P 1'
#
loop_
_entity.id
_entity.type
_entity.pdbx_description
1 polymer ?
#
loop_
_entity_poly.entity_id
_entity_poly.type
_entity_poly.pdbx_seq_one_letter_code
_entity_poly.pdbx_strand_id
1 'polypeptide(L)'
;MAATVDSAVPGAVPVPRQGPFPWVAMYHSVGDCSHDPYRVTVTPERLERQLAWLRRRGLRGVSMGELLAARARGEARGLVGLTFD
;
A
#
# COMPACT_ATOMS: atom_id res chain seq x y z
N MET A 1 10.09 29.82 -46.21
CA MET A 1 9.75 30.29 -44.84
C MET A 1 8.57 29.46 -44.35
N ALA A 2 8.84 28.24 -43.87
CA ALA A 2 7.79 27.35 -43.36
C ALA A 2 7.67 27.58 -41.85
N ALA A 3 6.54 28.12 -41.40
CA ALA A 3 6.24 28.27 -40.00
C ALA A 3 5.84 26.90 -39.43
N THR A 4 6.61 26.40 -38.46
CA THR A 4 6.23 25.28 -37.62
C THR A 4 5.07 25.70 -36.74
N VAL A 5 3.90 25.10 -36.95
CA VAL A 5 2.76 25.21 -36.04
C VAL A 5 3.00 24.27 -34.86
N ASP A 6 3.16 24.84 -33.68
CA ASP A 6 3.21 24.12 -32.41
C ASP A 6 1.78 23.69 -32.04
N SER A 7 1.48 22.42 -32.25
CA SER A 7 0.20 21.83 -31.84
C SER A 7 0.29 21.42 -30.37
N ALA A 8 0.06 22.36 -29.46
CA ALA A 8 -0.27 22.05 -28.07
C ALA A 8 -1.63 21.35 -28.03
N VAL A 9 -1.67 20.09 -27.59
CA VAL A 9 -2.91 19.32 -27.42
C VAL A 9 -3.67 19.86 -26.20
N PRO A 10 -4.83 20.54 -26.37
CA PRO A 10 -5.63 21.00 -25.25
C PRO A 10 -6.48 19.82 -24.76
N GLY A 11 -6.30 19.41 -23.51
CA GLY A 11 -7.19 18.42 -22.88
C GLY A 11 -6.50 17.20 -22.27
N ALA A 12 -5.18 17.20 -22.08
CA ALA A 12 -4.55 16.21 -21.22
C ALA A 12 -5.06 16.41 -19.78
N VAL A 13 -6.08 15.63 -19.39
CA VAL A 13 -6.48 15.48 -17.99
C VAL A 13 -5.20 15.08 -17.24
N PRO A 14 -4.75 15.86 -16.25
CA PRO A 14 -3.57 15.50 -15.49
C PRO A 14 -3.80 14.11 -14.94
N VAL A 15 -3.02 13.12 -15.39
CA VAL A 15 -3.01 11.81 -14.74
C VAL A 15 -2.51 12.12 -13.34
N PRO A 16 -3.34 11.93 -12.29
CA PRO A 16 -2.92 12.27 -10.94
C PRO A 16 -1.61 11.55 -10.69
N ARG A 17 -0.56 12.31 -10.35
CA ARG A 17 0.74 11.74 -9.98
C ARG A 17 0.42 10.72 -8.91
N GLN A 18 0.56 9.43 -9.25
CA GLN A 18 0.25 8.37 -8.33
C GLN A 18 1.10 8.66 -7.09
N GLY A 19 0.42 8.92 -5.96
CA GLY A 19 1.09 9.08 -4.69
C GLY A 19 1.96 7.86 -4.41
N PRO A 20 2.84 7.92 -3.39
CA PRO A 20 3.63 6.75 -3.00
C PRO A 20 2.72 5.51 -2.91
N PHE A 21 3.21 4.38 -3.41
CA PHE A 21 2.47 3.12 -3.43
C PHE A 21 1.81 2.87 -2.06
N PRO A 22 0.54 2.44 -2.02
CA PRO A 22 -0.12 2.17 -0.76
C PRO A 22 0.64 1.08 -0.01
N TRP A 23 0.81 1.24 1.29
CA TRP A 23 1.45 0.22 2.11
C TRP A 23 0.53 -1.00 2.22
N VAL A 24 1.05 -2.17 1.90
CA VAL A 24 0.39 -3.45 2.15
C VAL A 24 1.39 -4.36 2.86
N ALA A 25 1.01 -4.90 4.02
CA ALA A 25 1.77 -5.93 4.71
C ALA A 25 1.09 -7.29 4.52
N MET A 26 1.86 -8.28 4.09
CA MET A 26 1.38 -9.62 3.75
C MET A 26 1.95 -10.64 4.74
N TYR A 27 1.10 -11.55 5.20
CA TYR A 27 1.41 -12.60 6.17
C TYR A 27 0.94 -13.95 5.65
N HIS A 28 1.79 -14.97 5.67
CA HIS A 28 1.38 -16.32 5.23
C HIS A 28 0.79 -17.15 6.35
N SER A 29 1.33 -17.06 7.57
CA SER A 29 0.84 -17.87 8.68
C SER A 29 1.14 -17.20 10.02
N VAL A 30 0.25 -17.41 10.98
CA VAL A 30 0.39 -16.95 12.36
C VAL A 30 0.26 -18.16 13.28
N GLY A 31 1.33 -18.49 14.00
CA GLY A 31 1.36 -19.69 14.81
C GLY A 31 2.75 -20.05 15.32
N ASP A 32 2.91 -21.31 15.68
CA ASP A 32 4.20 -21.86 16.12
C ASP A 32 5.17 -21.99 14.93
N CYS A 33 6.41 -21.54 15.12
CA CYS A 33 7.44 -21.52 14.07
C CYS A 33 8.33 -22.78 14.04
N SER A 34 8.09 -23.79 14.88
CA SER A 34 8.97 -24.97 15.00
C SER A 34 9.02 -25.81 13.73
N HIS A 35 7.94 -25.80 12.93
CA HIS A 35 7.81 -26.56 11.69
C HIS A 35 7.55 -25.61 10.50
N ASP A 36 8.40 -24.61 10.33
CA ASP A 36 8.29 -23.58 9.30
C ASP A 36 9.47 -23.65 8.30
N PRO A 37 9.50 -24.66 7.39
CA PRO A 37 10.61 -24.86 6.45
C PRO A 37 10.80 -23.67 5.49
N TYR A 38 9.74 -22.91 5.24
CA TYR A 38 9.76 -21.73 4.37
C TYR A 38 10.03 -20.42 5.12
N ARG A 39 10.05 -20.44 6.46
CA ARG A 39 10.28 -19.27 7.32
C ARG A 39 9.26 -18.14 7.10
N VAL A 40 8.01 -18.52 6.81
CA VAL A 40 6.91 -17.60 6.48
C VAL A 40 5.89 -17.44 7.60
N THR A 41 6.02 -18.22 8.68
CA THR A 41 5.15 -18.16 9.86
C THR A 41 5.69 -17.16 10.87
N VAL A 42 4.82 -16.28 11.37
CA VAL A 42 5.13 -15.39 12.50
C VAL A 42 4.43 -15.88 13.75
N THR A 43 5.07 -15.73 14.91
CA THR A 43 4.36 -15.96 16.19
C THR A 43 3.31 -14.88 16.42
N PRO A 44 2.25 -15.17 17.19
CA PRO A 44 1.26 -14.15 17.58
C PRO A 44 1.89 -12.91 18.23
N GLU A 45 2.88 -13.08 19.10
CA GLU A 45 3.56 -11.97 19.78
C GLU A 45 4.39 -11.14 18.80
N ARG A 46 4.97 -11.79 17.77
CA ARG A 46 5.68 -11.08 16.71
C ARG A 46 4.73 -10.25 15.87
N LEU A 47 3.58 -10.82 15.49
CA LEU A 47 2.53 -10.10 14.78
C LEU A 47 2.07 -8.89 15.60
N GLU A 48 1.77 -9.06 16.89
CA GLU A 48 1.36 -7.96 17.77
C GLU A 48 2.39 -6.82 17.79
N ARG A 49 3.69 -7.15 17.93
CA ARG A 49 4.76 -6.14 17.89
C ARG A 49 4.82 -5.40 16.56
N GLN A 50 4.61 -6.09 15.44
CA GLN A 50 4.58 -5.49 14.10
C GLN A 50 3.36 -4.57 13.94
N LEU A 51 2.17 -5.01 14.34
CA LEU A 51 0.96 -4.18 14.30
C LEU A 51 1.10 -2.95 15.21
N ALA A 52 1.67 -3.11 16.41
CA ALA A 52 1.96 -2.00 17.31
C ALA A 52 2.96 -1.01 16.71
N TRP A 53 3.96 -1.51 15.95
CA TRP A 53 4.90 -0.66 15.23
C TRP A 53 4.21 0.16 14.13
N LEU A 54 3.34 -0.45 13.32
CA LEU A 54 2.55 0.25 12.30
C LEU A 54 1.74 1.39 12.93
N ARG A 55 1.05 1.10 14.04
CA ARG A 55 0.27 2.10 14.79
C ARG A 55 1.15 3.24 15.31
N ARG A 56 2.32 2.96 15.89
CA ARG A 56 3.26 4.00 16.35
C ARG A 56 3.80 4.88 15.21
N ARG A 57 3.81 4.38 13.98
CA ARG A 57 4.17 5.14 12.77
C ARG A 57 3.01 5.96 12.19
N GLY A 58 1.85 5.96 12.85
CA GLY A 58 0.64 6.66 12.38
C GLY A 58 -0.05 5.95 11.22
N LEU A 59 0.23 4.67 10.98
CA LEU A 59 -0.45 3.89 9.96
C LEU A 59 -1.76 3.33 10.51
N ARG A 60 -2.87 3.60 9.81
CA ARG A 60 -4.20 3.07 10.09
C ARG A 60 -4.48 1.87 9.19
N GLY A 61 -4.83 0.74 9.82
CA GLY A 61 -5.31 -0.44 9.11
C GLY A 61 -6.66 -0.18 8.44
N VAL A 62 -6.78 -0.53 7.16
CA VAL A 62 -8.00 -0.41 6.36
C VAL A 62 -8.23 -1.66 5.52
N SER A 63 -9.46 -1.84 5.03
CA SER A 63 -9.73 -2.88 4.03
C SER A 63 -9.00 -2.57 2.71
N MET A 64 -8.77 -3.59 1.89
CA MET A 64 -8.19 -3.38 0.55
C MET A 64 -9.06 -2.48 -0.34
N GLY A 65 -10.39 -2.59 -0.22
CA GLY A 65 -11.32 -1.70 -0.91
C GLY A 65 -11.14 -0.24 -0.52
N GLU A 66 -11.05 0.05 0.78
CA GLU A 66 -10.79 1.41 1.28
C GLU A 66 -9.41 1.93 0.85
N LEU A 67 -8.37 1.09 0.90
CA LEU A 67 -7.01 1.46 0.52
C LEU A 67 -6.94 1.81 -0.97
N LEU A 68 -7.56 1.02 -1.83
CA LEU A 68 -7.61 1.26 -3.27
C LEU A 68 -8.45 2.50 -3.60
N ALA A 69 -9.58 2.69 -2.94
CA ALA A 69 -10.40 3.88 -3.10
C ALA A 69 -9.65 5.16 -2.65
N ALA A 70 -8.97 5.12 -1.51
CA ALA A 70 -8.13 6.22 -1.04
C ALA A 70 -6.97 6.50 -1.99
N ARG A 71 -6.32 5.47 -2.55
CA ARG A 71 -5.28 5.64 -3.56
C ARG A 71 -5.81 6.34 -4.81
N ALA A 72 -6.99 5.94 -5.30
CA ALA A 72 -7.61 6.56 -6.47
C ALA A 72 -7.89 8.06 -6.24
N ARG A 73 -8.16 8.47 -5.00
CA ARG A 73 -8.33 9.88 -4.59
C ARG A 73 -7.05 10.60 -4.19
N GLY A 74 -5.89 9.92 -4.15
CA GLY A 74 -4.63 10.50 -3.67
C GLY A 74 -4.52 10.62 -2.13
N GLU A 75 -5.40 9.94 -1.40
CA GLU A 75 -5.56 10.01 0.06
C GLU A 75 -4.99 8.78 0.80
N ALA A 76 -4.23 7.91 0.11
CA ALA A 76 -3.70 6.67 0.71
C ALA A 76 -2.59 6.90 1.77
N ARG A 77 -2.15 8.13 1.99
CA ARG A 77 -1.11 8.45 2.98
C ARG A 77 -1.58 8.09 4.38
N GLY A 78 -0.74 7.38 5.13
CA GLY A 78 -1.07 6.96 6.49
C GLY A 78 -2.01 5.75 6.56
N LEU A 79 -2.33 5.12 5.42
CA LEU A 79 -3.13 3.90 5.39
C LEU A 79 -2.24 2.69 5.11
N VAL A 80 -2.62 1.55 5.69
CA VAL A 80 -1.99 0.25 5.44
C VAL A 80 -3.06 -0.83 5.26
N GLY A 81 -2.91 -1.64 4.21
CA GLY A 81 -3.66 -2.88 4.03
C GLY A 81 -2.93 -4.04 4.68
N LEU A 82 -3.68 -4.97 5.25
CA LEU A 82 -3.15 -6.24 5.77
C LEU A 82 -3.74 -7.37 4.95
N THR A 83 -2.90 -8.27 4.44
CA THR A 83 -3.34 -9.46 3.72
C THR A 83 -2.78 -10.71 4.38
N PHE A 84 -3.59 -11.77 4.35
CA PHE A 84 -3.21 -13.10 4.81
C PHE A 84 -3.48 -14.08 3.67
N ASP A 85 -2.48 -14.88 3.30
CA ASP A 85 -2.56 -15.92 2.27
C ASP A 85 -2.52 -17.34 2.83
#